data_AF-A0A1A9VXA6-F1
#
_entry.id   AF-A0A1A9VXA6-F1
#
_cell.length_a   1.000
_cell.length_b   1.000
_cell.length_c   1.000
_cell.angle_alpha   90.00
_cell.angle_beta   90.00
_cell.angle_gamma   90.00
#
_symmetry.space_group_name_H-M   'P 1'
#
loop_
_entity.id
_entity.type
_entity.pdbx_description
1 polymer ?
#
loop_
_entity_poly.entity_id
_entity_poly.type
_entity_poly.pdbx_seq_one_letter_code
_entity_poly.pdbx_strand_id
1 'polypeptide(L)'
;MKILFSNSRDIFILFITLSLSTSLPHSEVALQKFLDEVNNRLAIVYNRNVLANWQTEIKGANDLVALLQSEVSAQDIMRYISSISSKVKFFKNQNITSENWRRQLSLLPQVGYEILPREDLEFLHAITSNLTLVYKNAKLCSFQNREQCNLTLVPDIQNILKNSKNVLEIEYYWREKHRKTALTNKEDFQTLVDLYRKTAKLNEYIKEDDEKPLDLCDLSQKAIVGEKLRQVMSLGSSKPPKEIIKILFGKNEISMNGLLAYYKPLNDWFFDQNRLNYYEIGWQRSESEIYVV
;
A
#
# COMPACT_ATOMS: atom_id res chain seq x y z
N MET A 1 27.88 -46.81 56.62
CA MET A 1 28.56 -48.05 56.18
C MET A 1 28.31 -48.16 54.68
N LYS A 2 29.22 -47.95 53.73
CA LYS A 2 30.69 -47.76 53.70
C LYS A 2 31.08 -46.28 53.75
N ILE A 3 32.13 -46.00 54.49
CA ILE A 3 32.86 -44.73 54.49
C ILE A 3 34.16 -45.01 53.74
N LEU A 4 34.41 -44.30 52.65
CA LEU A 4 35.75 -44.12 52.11
C LEU A 4 36.00 -42.61 52.04
N PHE A 5 36.83 -42.14 52.97
CA PHE A 5 37.36 -40.79 52.98
C PHE A 5 38.40 -40.65 51.85
N SER A 6 38.23 -39.66 50.99
CA SER A 6 39.35 -38.97 50.36
C SER A 6 39.00 -37.50 50.18
N ASN A 7 39.99 -36.69 50.47
CA ASN A 7 39.95 -35.27 50.79
C ASN A 7 39.91 -34.44 49.49
N SER A 8 38.80 -33.76 49.21
CA SER A 8 38.80 -32.57 48.35
C SER A 8 37.86 -31.52 48.95
N ARG A 9 38.40 -30.33 49.18
CA ARG A 9 37.66 -29.16 49.67
C ARG A 9 36.82 -28.61 48.51
N ASP A 10 35.61 -29.10 48.36
CA ASP A 10 34.65 -28.53 47.42
C ASP A 10 33.61 -27.69 48.18
N ILE A 11 33.80 -26.37 48.11
CA ILE A 11 32.84 -25.36 48.58
C ILE A 11 31.69 -25.35 47.56
N PHE A 12 30.56 -25.95 47.91
CA PHE A 12 29.32 -25.79 47.14
C PHE A 12 28.76 -24.37 47.37
N ILE A 13 29.09 -23.45 46.46
CA ILE A 13 28.40 -22.17 46.35
C ILE A 13 27.07 -22.42 45.64
N LEU A 14 25.99 -22.42 46.42
CA LEU A 14 24.61 -22.42 45.93
C LEU A 14 24.35 -21.06 45.26
N PHE A 15 24.54 -20.97 43.94
CA PHE A 15 24.07 -19.84 43.15
C PHE A 15 22.53 -19.89 43.07
N ILE A 16 21.88 -19.23 44.02
CA ILE A 16 20.48 -18.82 43.86
C ILE A 16 20.50 -17.75 42.76
N THR A 17 20.19 -18.13 41.52
CA THR A 17 19.86 -17.16 40.48
C THR A 17 18.54 -16.53 40.87
N LEU A 18 18.61 -15.39 41.56
CA LEU A 18 17.48 -14.48 41.70
C LEU A 18 17.14 -14.03 40.29
N SER A 19 16.12 -14.64 39.67
CA SER A 19 15.54 -14.09 38.45
C SER A 19 14.94 -12.75 38.83
N LEU A 20 15.70 -11.67 38.55
CA LEU A 20 15.12 -10.33 38.52
C LEU A 20 14.08 -10.36 37.40
N SER A 21 12.82 -10.56 37.76
CA SER A 21 11.70 -10.17 36.93
C SER A 21 11.79 -8.65 36.79
N THR A 22 12.48 -8.19 35.75
CA THR A 22 12.47 -6.78 35.37
C THR A 22 11.03 -6.46 34.96
N SER A 23 10.24 -5.94 35.90
CA SER A 23 8.91 -5.43 35.61
C SER A 23 9.02 -4.39 34.52
N LEU A 24 8.20 -4.51 33.48
CA LEU A 24 8.19 -3.53 32.39
C LEU A 24 7.93 -2.11 32.95
N PRO A 25 8.60 -1.08 32.41
CA PRO A 25 8.30 0.31 32.73
C PRO A 25 6.80 0.61 32.60
N HIS A 26 6.27 1.50 33.43
CA HIS A 26 4.85 1.86 33.43
C HIS A 26 4.33 2.32 32.04
N SER A 27 5.17 3.02 31.28
CA SER A 27 4.89 3.44 29.89
C SER A 27 4.77 2.27 28.92
N GLU A 28 5.56 1.21 29.10
CA GLU A 28 5.56 0.01 28.27
C GLU A 28 4.33 -0.87 28.54
N VAL A 29 3.90 -0.98 29.81
CA VAL A 29 2.64 -1.65 30.18
C VAL A 29 1.42 -0.92 29.60
N ALA A 30 1.44 0.41 29.63
CA ALA A 30 0.37 1.23 29.03
C ALA A 30 0.32 1.06 27.50
N LEU A 31 1.49 1.03 26.84
CA LEU A 31 1.61 0.77 25.41
C LEU A 31 1.07 -0.61 25.03
N GLN A 32 1.43 -1.66 25.78
CA GLN A 32 0.95 -3.01 25.52
C GLN A 32 -0.58 -3.08 25.57
N LYS A 33 -1.19 -2.58 26.65
CA LYS A 33 -2.66 -2.56 26.80
C LYS A 33 -3.33 -1.79 25.65
N PHE A 34 -2.74 -0.66 25.25
CA PHE A 34 -3.23 0.12 24.14
C PHE A 34 -3.17 -0.65 22.81
N LEU A 35 -2.04 -1.30 22.51
CA LEU A 35 -1.89 -2.11 21.28
C LEU A 35 -2.88 -3.28 21.27
N ASP A 36 -3.06 -3.98 22.38
CA ASP A 36 -3.99 -5.10 22.48
C ASP A 36 -5.45 -4.66 22.26
N GLU A 37 -5.86 -3.54 22.86
CA GLU A 37 -7.19 -2.96 22.66
C GLU A 37 -7.41 -2.55 21.21
N VAL A 38 -6.44 -1.84 20.61
CA VAL A 38 -6.51 -1.36 19.22
C VAL A 38 -6.56 -2.54 18.24
N ASN A 39 -5.70 -3.54 18.41
CA ASN A 39 -5.68 -4.72 17.55
C ASN A 39 -7.02 -5.47 17.58
N ASN A 40 -7.58 -5.70 18.78
CA ASN A 40 -8.88 -6.36 18.92
C ASN A 40 -10.00 -5.53 18.27
N ARG A 41 -10.05 -4.22 18.58
CA ARG A 41 -11.10 -3.36 18.04
C ARG A 41 -11.01 -3.22 16.52
N LEU A 42 -9.81 -3.04 15.97
CA LEU A 42 -9.58 -2.97 14.52
C LEU A 42 -10.01 -4.27 13.83
N ALA A 43 -9.65 -5.44 14.38
CA ALA A 43 -10.05 -6.73 13.82
C ALA A 43 -11.58 -6.85 13.69
N ILE A 44 -12.32 -6.39 14.70
CA ILE A 44 -13.80 -6.41 14.68
C ILE A 44 -14.35 -5.49 13.60
N VAL A 45 -13.90 -4.22 13.54
CA VAL A 45 -14.46 -3.26 12.58
C VAL A 45 -14.06 -3.57 11.14
N TYR A 46 -12.85 -4.06 10.90
CA TYR A 46 -12.43 -4.52 9.57
C TYR A 46 -13.22 -5.74 9.12
N ASN A 47 -13.42 -6.74 10.00
CA ASN A 47 -14.23 -7.91 9.65
C ASN A 47 -15.67 -7.52 9.29
N ARG A 48 -16.27 -6.57 10.02
CA ARG A 48 -17.59 -6.02 9.69
C ARG A 48 -17.61 -5.34 8.32
N ASN A 49 -16.59 -4.54 8.00
CA ASN A 49 -16.52 -3.88 6.69
C ASN A 49 -16.34 -4.87 5.54
N VAL A 50 -15.47 -5.87 5.70
CA VAL A 50 -15.30 -6.94 4.70
C VAL A 50 -16.60 -7.68 4.45
N LEU A 51 -17.34 -8.03 5.51
CA LEU A 51 -18.64 -8.69 5.39
C LEU A 51 -19.69 -7.80 4.72
N ALA A 52 -19.69 -6.49 5.01
CA ALA A 52 -20.61 -5.55 4.37
C ALA A 52 -20.31 -5.38 2.88
N ASN A 53 -19.04 -5.24 2.50
CA ASN A 53 -18.61 -5.19 1.09
C ASN A 53 -18.92 -6.52 0.37
N TRP A 54 -18.74 -7.66 1.04
CA TRP A 54 -19.12 -8.96 0.47
C TRP A 54 -20.62 -9.06 0.19
N GLN A 55 -21.46 -8.49 1.06
CA GLN A 55 -22.90 -8.43 0.84
C GLN A 55 -23.28 -7.56 -0.37
N THR A 56 -22.56 -6.47 -0.65
CA THR A 56 -22.82 -5.65 -1.85
C THR A 56 -22.54 -6.43 -3.12
N GLU A 57 -21.50 -7.26 -3.14
CA GLU A 57 -21.18 -8.12 -4.29
C GLU A 57 -22.25 -9.20 -4.53
N ILE A 58 -22.75 -9.85 -3.47
CA ILE A 58 -23.77 -10.89 -3.59
C ILE A 58 -25.12 -10.31 -4.02
N LYS A 59 -25.54 -9.21 -3.41
CA LYS A 59 -26.89 -8.65 -3.61
C LYS A 59 -26.98 -7.73 -4.83
N GLY A 60 -25.85 -7.23 -5.30
CA GLY A 60 -25.74 -6.36 -6.45
C GLY A 60 -26.04 -4.89 -6.15
N ALA A 61 -25.83 -4.07 -7.18
CA ALA A 61 -25.80 -2.60 -7.06
C ALA A 61 -27.14 -1.92 -6.72
N ASN A 62 -28.25 -2.67 -6.65
CA ASN A 62 -29.58 -2.12 -6.37
C ASN A 62 -30.02 -2.29 -4.91
N ASP A 63 -29.31 -3.08 -4.09
CA ASP A 63 -29.63 -3.20 -2.66
C ASP A 63 -29.02 -2.00 -1.91
N LEU A 64 -29.85 -0.98 -1.70
CA LEU A 64 -29.45 0.23 -0.97
C LEU A 64 -29.05 -0.05 0.48
N VAL A 65 -29.63 -1.07 1.13
CA VAL A 65 -29.27 -1.43 2.51
C VAL A 65 -27.87 -2.01 2.56
N ALA A 66 -27.52 -2.89 1.61
CA ALA A 66 -26.17 -3.43 1.51
C ALA A 66 -25.14 -2.32 1.22
N LEU A 67 -25.45 -1.41 0.29
CA LEU A 67 -24.58 -0.26 -0.02
C LEU A 67 -24.39 0.65 1.19
N LEU A 68 -25.47 0.99 1.90
CA LEU A 68 -25.41 1.82 3.09
C LEU A 68 -24.62 1.12 4.22
N GLN A 69 -24.79 -0.19 4.39
CA GLN A 69 -24.05 -0.95 5.39
C GLN A 69 -22.54 -0.95 5.11
N SER A 70 -22.15 -1.10 3.84
CA SER A 70 -20.76 -0.96 3.38
C SER A 70 -20.20 0.42 3.73
N GLU A 71 -20.91 1.48 3.37
CA GLU A 71 -20.51 2.87 3.64
C GLU A 71 -20.37 3.15 5.14
N VAL A 72 -21.39 2.82 5.94
CA VAL A 72 -21.38 3.03 7.40
C VAL A 72 -20.22 2.27 8.05
N SER A 73 -19.96 1.03 7.62
CA SER A 73 -18.87 0.23 8.18
C SER A 73 -17.48 0.80 7.85
N ALA A 74 -17.30 1.42 6.68
CA ALA A 74 -16.07 2.14 6.34
C ALA A 74 -15.90 3.40 7.20
N GLN A 75 -16.98 4.15 7.43
CA GLN A 75 -16.97 5.33 8.29
C GLN A 75 -16.64 4.99 9.74
N ASP A 76 -17.14 3.87 10.27
CA ASP A 76 -16.83 3.42 11.62
C ASP A 76 -15.33 3.13 11.82
N ILE A 77 -14.65 2.58 10.80
CA ILE A 77 -13.20 2.38 10.82
C ILE A 77 -12.50 3.74 10.94
N MET A 78 -12.84 4.70 10.08
CA MET A 78 -12.20 6.01 10.06
C MET A 78 -12.44 6.80 11.35
N ARG A 79 -13.66 6.76 11.90
CA ARG A 79 -13.98 7.35 13.21
C ARG A 79 -13.11 6.77 14.31
N TYR A 80 -12.92 5.45 14.32
CA TYR A 80 -12.08 4.81 15.32
C TYR A 80 -10.60 5.17 15.15
N ILE A 81 -10.06 5.13 13.93
CA ILE A 81 -8.68 5.55 13.64
C ILE A 81 -8.44 6.99 14.09
N SER A 82 -9.36 7.91 13.76
CA SER A 82 -9.31 9.30 14.21
C SER A 82 -9.30 9.42 15.73
N SER A 83 -10.14 8.64 16.42
CA SER A 83 -10.22 8.63 17.90
C SER A 83 -8.93 8.20 18.61
N ILE A 84 -8.13 7.32 17.98
CA ILE A 84 -6.87 6.82 18.55
C ILE A 84 -5.63 7.57 18.03
N SER A 85 -5.78 8.38 16.97
CA SER A 85 -4.67 9.04 16.27
C SER A 85 -3.71 9.82 17.19
N SER A 86 -4.26 10.59 18.14
CA SER A 86 -3.49 11.37 19.10
C SER A 86 -2.67 10.50 20.05
N LYS A 87 -3.23 9.36 20.50
CA LYS A 87 -2.54 8.37 21.34
C LYS A 87 -1.46 7.63 20.56
N VAL A 88 -1.73 7.26 19.30
CA VAL A 88 -0.73 6.66 18.41
C VAL A 88 0.46 7.61 18.24
N LYS A 89 0.21 8.89 17.95
CA LYS A 89 1.25 9.92 17.83
C LYS A 89 2.05 10.08 19.13
N PHE A 90 1.36 10.11 20.28
CA PHE A 90 2.00 10.17 21.59
C PHE A 90 3.00 9.02 21.77
N PHE A 91 2.59 7.77 21.51
CA PHE A 91 3.47 6.61 21.67
C PHE A 91 4.59 6.55 20.63
N LYS A 92 4.34 6.94 19.37
CA LYS A 92 5.38 7.01 18.32
C LYS A 92 6.52 7.98 18.68
N ASN A 93 6.22 9.04 19.44
CA ASN A 93 7.20 10.02 19.87
C ASN A 93 7.97 9.59 21.14
N GLN A 94 7.64 8.47 21.76
CA GLN A 94 8.37 7.92 22.91
C GLN A 94 9.57 7.09 22.43
N ASN A 95 10.62 7.03 23.25
CA ASN A 95 11.75 6.14 22.99
C ASN A 95 11.38 4.71 23.42
N ILE A 96 10.92 3.90 22.45
CA ILE A 96 10.46 2.53 22.69
C ILE A 96 11.59 1.55 22.42
N THR A 97 12.00 0.81 23.45
CA THR A 97 13.09 -0.16 23.39
C THR A 97 12.73 -1.38 22.51
N SER A 98 11.50 -1.88 22.63
CA SER A 98 11.04 -3.07 21.91
C SER A 98 10.83 -2.82 20.42
N GLU A 99 11.57 -3.54 19.58
CA GLU A 99 11.41 -3.52 18.12
C GLU A 99 10.02 -3.98 17.66
N ASN A 100 9.47 -5.03 18.30
CA ASN A 100 8.13 -5.53 17.98
C ASN A 100 7.06 -4.46 18.17
N TRP A 101 7.12 -3.68 19.25
CA TRP A 101 6.15 -2.63 19.50
C TRP A 101 6.32 -1.41 18.60
N ARG A 102 7.58 -1.05 18.27
CA ARG A 102 7.85 -0.03 17.24
C ARG A 102 7.22 -0.44 15.90
N ARG A 103 7.37 -1.71 15.50
CA ARG A 103 6.73 -2.28 14.31
C ARG A 103 5.20 -2.24 14.39
N GLN A 104 4.60 -2.69 15.48
CA GLN A 104 3.13 -2.67 15.60
C GLN A 104 2.58 -1.25 15.52
N LEU A 105 3.22 -0.28 16.20
CA LEU A 105 2.84 1.14 16.10
C LEU A 105 3.01 1.71 14.69
N SER A 106 4.04 1.29 13.95
CA SER A 106 4.24 1.77 12.56
C SER A 106 3.18 1.22 11.61
N LEU A 107 2.68 0.00 11.86
CA LEU A 107 1.62 -0.66 11.09
C LEU A 107 0.20 -0.17 11.44
N LEU A 108 0.02 0.57 12.55
CA LEU A 108 -1.29 1.13 12.86
C LEU A 108 -1.73 2.11 11.76
N PRO A 109 -3.00 2.02 11.31
CA PRO A 109 -3.54 2.92 10.29
C PRO A 109 -3.39 4.39 10.69
N GLN A 110 -3.04 5.23 9.71
CA GLN A 110 -3.00 6.68 9.87
C GLN A 110 -4.32 7.28 9.39
N VAL A 111 -4.65 8.48 9.89
CA VAL A 111 -5.81 9.23 9.40
C VAL A 111 -5.58 9.61 7.94
N GLY A 112 -6.51 9.27 7.05
CA GLY A 112 -6.41 9.53 5.62
C GLY A 112 -6.85 10.95 5.28
N TYR A 113 -7.79 11.06 4.34
CA TYR A 113 -8.36 12.35 3.93
C TYR A 113 -9.17 13.02 5.03
N GLU A 114 -9.60 12.28 6.06
CA GLU A 114 -10.46 12.75 7.14
C GLU A 114 -9.78 13.80 8.04
N ILE A 115 -8.47 14.00 7.88
CA ILE A 115 -7.75 15.10 8.52
C ILE A 115 -8.04 16.45 7.86
N LEU A 116 -8.56 16.44 6.63
CA LEU A 116 -8.95 17.65 5.92
C LEU A 116 -10.11 18.35 6.64
N PRO A 117 -10.19 19.69 6.56
CA PRO A 117 -11.39 20.43 6.89
C PRO A 117 -12.61 19.85 6.16
N ARG A 118 -13.78 19.94 6.81
CA ARG A 118 -15.02 19.34 6.29
C ARG A 118 -15.33 19.72 4.85
N GLU A 119 -15.16 20.99 4.48
CA GLU A 119 -15.40 21.50 3.13
C GLU A 119 -14.47 20.84 2.09
N ASP A 120 -13.17 20.77 2.39
CA ASP A 120 -12.19 20.10 1.52
C ASP A 120 -12.47 18.60 1.38
N LEU A 121 -12.92 17.95 2.46
CA LEU A 121 -13.27 16.53 2.47
C LEU A 121 -14.51 16.25 1.60
N GLU A 122 -15.57 17.06 1.77
CA GLU A 122 -16.78 16.98 0.95
C GLU A 122 -16.44 17.20 -0.54
N PHE A 123 -15.57 18.17 -0.83
CA PHE A 123 -15.12 18.45 -2.19
C PHE A 123 -14.27 17.30 -2.77
N LEU A 124 -13.37 16.70 -1.97
CA LEU A 124 -12.60 15.51 -2.37
C LEU A 124 -13.51 14.34 -2.76
N HIS A 125 -14.54 14.05 -1.97
CA HIS A 125 -15.50 13.00 -2.26
C HIS A 125 -16.29 13.28 -3.54
N ALA A 126 -16.72 14.54 -3.73
CA ALA A 126 -17.43 14.95 -4.94
C ALA A 126 -16.58 14.76 -6.20
N ILE A 127 -15.32 15.23 -6.18
CA ILE A 127 -14.38 15.07 -7.30
C ILE A 127 -14.11 13.59 -7.59
N THR A 128 -13.81 12.81 -6.55
CA THR A 128 -13.51 11.38 -6.71
C THR A 128 -14.69 10.60 -7.32
N SER A 129 -15.91 10.93 -6.87
CA SER A 129 -17.15 10.39 -7.45
C SER A 129 -17.33 10.81 -8.91
N ASN A 130 -17.16 12.11 -9.22
CA ASN A 130 -17.30 12.64 -10.57
C ASN A 130 -16.30 12.00 -11.55
N LEU A 131 -15.02 11.94 -11.19
CA LEU A 131 -13.97 11.29 -11.99
C LEU A 131 -14.31 9.83 -12.31
N THR A 132 -14.83 9.11 -11.32
CA THR A 132 -15.27 7.71 -11.49
C THR A 132 -16.46 7.60 -12.43
N LEU A 133 -17.45 8.48 -12.29
CA LEU A 133 -18.65 8.50 -13.14
C LEU A 133 -18.32 8.85 -14.58
N VAL A 134 -17.43 9.82 -14.82
CA VAL A 134 -16.99 10.15 -16.18
C VAL A 134 -16.32 8.95 -16.85
N TYR A 135 -15.46 8.23 -16.13
CA TYR A 135 -14.84 7.03 -16.69
C TYR A 135 -15.87 5.92 -16.98
N LYS A 136 -16.78 5.65 -16.04
CA LYS A 136 -17.81 4.60 -16.20
C LYS A 136 -18.81 4.90 -17.32
N ASN A 137 -19.21 6.16 -17.46
CA ASN A 137 -20.29 6.57 -18.36
C ASN A 137 -19.78 7.15 -19.69
N ALA A 138 -18.47 7.18 -19.92
CA ALA A 138 -17.89 7.68 -21.16
C ALA A 138 -18.39 6.88 -22.37
N LYS A 139 -19.06 7.59 -23.30
CA LYS A 139 -19.48 7.08 -24.59
C LYS A 139 -18.64 7.69 -25.71
N LEU A 140 -18.19 6.82 -26.62
CA LEU A 140 -17.35 7.17 -27.77
C LEU A 140 -18.12 6.95 -29.05
N CYS A 141 -17.78 7.75 -30.07
CA CYS A 141 -18.35 7.64 -31.41
C CYS A 141 -17.63 6.57 -32.23
N SER A 142 -18.32 5.95 -33.16
CA SER A 142 -17.74 4.90 -34.01
C SER A 142 -16.65 5.46 -34.94
N PHE A 143 -15.64 4.64 -35.22
CA PHE A 143 -14.60 4.96 -36.20
C PHE A 143 -15.18 5.13 -37.61
N GLN A 144 -16.12 4.26 -37.97
CA GLN A 144 -16.72 4.18 -39.30
C GLN A 144 -17.84 5.21 -39.49
N ASN A 145 -18.69 5.40 -38.47
CA ASN A 145 -19.78 6.38 -38.50
C ASN A 145 -19.71 7.31 -37.28
N ARG A 146 -19.36 8.58 -37.52
CA ARG A 146 -19.14 9.57 -36.46
C ARG A 146 -20.41 10.00 -35.73
N GLU A 147 -21.59 9.73 -36.29
CA GLU A 147 -22.88 10.07 -35.68
C GLU A 147 -23.31 9.04 -34.63
N GLN A 148 -22.76 7.82 -34.70
CA GLN A 148 -23.09 6.75 -33.77
C GLN A 148 -22.20 6.82 -32.52
N CYS A 149 -22.71 7.41 -31.44
CA CYS A 149 -21.97 7.64 -30.18
C CYS A 149 -22.50 6.82 -29.00
N ASN A 150 -22.53 5.49 -29.16
CA ASN A 150 -23.05 4.56 -28.16
C ASN A 150 -22.01 3.56 -27.62
N LEU A 151 -20.74 3.65 -28.02
CA LEU A 151 -19.70 2.71 -27.59
C LEU A 151 -19.18 3.05 -26.20
N THR A 152 -19.20 2.09 -25.28
CA THR A 152 -18.69 2.23 -23.91
C THR A 152 -17.21 1.84 -23.83
N LEU A 153 -16.47 2.42 -22.87
CA LEU A 153 -15.05 2.06 -22.68
C LEU A 153 -14.85 0.57 -22.38
N VAL A 154 -15.74 0.01 -21.56
CA VAL A 154 -15.79 -1.42 -21.22
C VAL A 154 -17.24 -1.88 -21.38
N PRO A 155 -17.53 -2.89 -22.22
CA PRO A 155 -16.58 -3.77 -22.92
C PRO A 155 -16.18 -3.30 -24.35
N ASP A 156 -16.92 -2.37 -24.97
CA ASP A 156 -16.87 -2.19 -26.44
C ASP A 156 -15.50 -1.75 -26.95
N ILE A 157 -15.00 -0.61 -26.46
CA ILE A 157 -13.70 -0.07 -26.90
C ILE A 157 -12.56 -1.00 -26.47
N GLN A 158 -12.64 -1.60 -25.28
CA GLN A 158 -11.67 -2.60 -24.83
C GLN A 158 -11.59 -3.78 -25.82
N ASN A 159 -12.73 -4.26 -26.32
CA ASN A 159 -12.78 -5.36 -27.28
C ASN A 159 -12.22 -4.93 -28.66
N ILE A 160 -12.48 -3.70 -29.11
CA ILE A 160 -11.92 -3.16 -30.35
C ILE A 160 -10.39 -3.06 -30.24
N LEU A 161 -9.87 -2.45 -29.18
CA LEU A 161 -8.43 -2.29 -28.97
C LEU A 161 -7.70 -3.64 -28.84
N LYS A 162 -8.38 -4.67 -28.34
CA LYS A 162 -7.82 -6.02 -28.21
C LYS A 162 -7.71 -6.75 -29.56
N ASN A 163 -8.69 -6.59 -30.45
CA ASN A 163 -8.83 -7.44 -31.64
C ASN A 163 -8.52 -6.73 -32.96
N SER A 164 -8.65 -5.39 -33.01
CA SER A 164 -8.41 -4.65 -34.25
C SER A 164 -6.92 -4.68 -34.63
N LYS A 165 -6.65 -4.81 -35.92
CA LYS A 165 -5.32 -4.65 -36.52
C LYS A 165 -5.18 -3.33 -37.28
N ASN A 166 -6.25 -2.54 -37.35
CA ASN A 166 -6.24 -1.26 -38.05
C ASN A 166 -5.65 -0.17 -37.14
N VAL A 167 -4.43 0.26 -37.45
CA VAL A 167 -3.71 1.27 -36.67
C VAL A 167 -4.48 2.58 -36.57
N LEU A 168 -5.17 3.01 -37.64
CA LEU A 168 -5.93 4.27 -37.65
C LEU A 168 -7.16 4.20 -36.75
N GLU A 169 -7.81 3.04 -36.68
CA GLU A 169 -8.94 2.80 -35.78
C GLU A 169 -8.49 2.80 -34.31
N ILE A 170 -7.38 2.11 -34.02
CA ILE A 170 -6.77 2.07 -32.68
C ILE A 170 -6.37 3.48 -32.24
N GLU A 171 -5.69 4.23 -33.10
CA GLU A 171 -5.26 5.60 -32.82
C GLU A 171 -6.47 6.51 -32.55
N TYR A 172 -7.52 6.41 -33.36
CA TYR A 172 -8.75 7.17 -33.16
C TYR A 172 -9.35 6.92 -31.77
N TYR A 173 -9.57 5.66 -31.41
CA TYR A 173 -10.19 5.34 -30.11
C TYR A 173 -9.28 5.68 -28.93
N TRP A 174 -7.96 5.55 -29.09
CA TRP A 174 -7.00 5.99 -28.09
C TRP A 174 -7.12 7.50 -27.85
N ARG A 175 -7.15 8.30 -28.90
CA ARG A 175 -7.28 9.77 -28.82
C ARG A 175 -8.63 10.17 -28.22
N GLU A 176 -9.73 9.58 -28.69
CA GLU A 176 -11.06 9.93 -28.18
C GLU A 176 -11.25 9.54 -26.72
N LYS A 177 -10.72 8.39 -26.28
CA LYS A 177 -10.73 8.01 -24.86
C LYS A 177 -10.09 9.10 -24.01
N HIS A 178 -8.87 9.53 -24.36
CA HIS A 178 -8.15 10.56 -23.60
C HIS A 178 -8.86 11.91 -23.66
N ARG A 179 -9.42 12.26 -24.83
CA ARG A 179 -10.19 13.50 -25.00
C ARG A 179 -11.45 13.54 -24.15
N LYS A 180 -12.18 12.43 -24.03
CA LYS A 180 -13.44 12.34 -23.28
C LYS A 180 -13.30 12.05 -21.79
N THR A 181 -12.18 11.47 -21.36
CA THR A 181 -11.97 11.10 -19.95
C THR A 181 -10.88 11.87 -19.23
N ALA A 182 -9.78 12.21 -19.90
CA ALA A 182 -8.65 12.85 -19.25
C ALA A 182 -8.67 14.37 -19.44
N LEU A 183 -8.87 14.85 -20.67
CA LEU A 183 -8.80 16.29 -20.96
C LEU A 183 -9.93 17.09 -20.31
N THR A 184 -11.15 16.55 -20.28
CA THR A 184 -12.31 17.20 -19.63
C THR A 184 -12.17 17.32 -18.12
N ASN A 185 -11.37 16.44 -17.51
CA ASN A 185 -11.25 16.31 -16.06
C ASN A 185 -9.89 16.78 -15.54
N LYS A 186 -9.13 17.51 -16.37
CA LYS A 186 -7.79 17.95 -16.02
C LYS A 186 -7.79 18.80 -14.75
N GLU A 187 -8.75 19.72 -14.64
CA GLU A 187 -8.88 20.64 -13.49
C GLU A 187 -9.29 19.89 -12.22
N ASP A 188 -10.29 19.01 -12.31
CA ASP A 188 -10.70 18.10 -11.23
C ASP A 188 -9.52 17.26 -10.72
N PHE A 189 -8.70 16.72 -11.63
CA PHE A 189 -7.52 15.94 -11.26
C PHE A 189 -6.42 16.79 -10.62
N GLN A 190 -6.16 18.01 -11.11
CA GLN A 190 -5.22 18.94 -10.47
C GLN A 190 -5.67 19.28 -9.05
N THR A 191 -6.95 19.57 -8.88
CA THR A 191 -7.56 19.85 -7.59
C THR A 191 -7.47 18.67 -6.64
N LEU A 192 -7.72 17.45 -7.15
CA LEU A 192 -7.52 16.22 -6.39
C LEU A 192 -6.07 16.12 -5.88
N VAL A 193 -5.08 16.32 -6.75
CA VAL A 193 -3.66 16.29 -6.36
C VAL A 193 -3.34 17.35 -5.29
N ASP A 194 -3.90 18.55 -5.39
CA ASP A 194 -3.70 19.60 -4.40
C ASP A 194 -4.30 19.25 -3.03
N LEU A 195 -5.47 18.61 -3.01
CA LEU A 195 -6.09 18.09 -1.78
C LEU A 195 -5.25 16.97 -1.17
N TYR A 196 -4.73 16.04 -1.97
CA TYR A 196 -3.79 15.02 -1.49
C TYR A 196 -2.54 15.64 -0.87
N ARG A 197 -1.98 16.68 -1.51
CA ARG A 197 -0.83 17.41 -0.96
C ARG A 197 -1.16 18.07 0.37
N LYS A 198 -2.37 18.63 0.51
CA LYS A 198 -2.84 19.22 1.77
C LYS A 198 -2.98 18.16 2.86
N THR A 199 -3.60 17.01 2.55
CA THR A 199 -3.70 15.86 3.45
C THR A 199 -2.33 15.39 3.93
N ALA A 200 -1.36 15.22 3.02
CA ALA A 200 -0.01 14.79 3.36
C ALA A 200 0.69 15.77 4.32
N LYS A 201 0.57 17.08 4.09
CA LYS A 201 1.12 18.10 4.99
C LYS A 201 0.50 18.04 6.39
N LEU A 202 -0.82 17.90 6.46
CA LEU A 202 -1.54 17.80 7.74
C LEU A 202 -1.18 16.53 8.52
N ASN A 203 -0.91 15.43 7.81
CA ASN A 203 -0.41 14.19 8.39
C ASN A 203 1.09 14.20 8.71
N GLU A 204 1.75 15.36 8.70
CA GLU A 204 3.18 15.51 9.01
C GLU A 204 4.04 14.58 8.13
N TYR A 205 3.72 14.50 6.84
CA TYR A 205 4.55 13.80 5.88
C TYR A 205 5.95 14.42 5.83
N ILE A 206 6.97 13.55 5.89
CA ILE A 206 8.37 13.93 5.82
C ILE A 206 8.83 13.60 4.41
N LYS A 207 9.29 14.62 3.68
CA LYS A 207 9.86 14.45 2.34
C LYS A 207 11.12 13.58 2.43
N GLU A 208 11.24 12.58 1.55
CA GLU A 208 12.41 11.66 1.47
C GLU A 208 12.51 10.63 2.63
N ASP A 209 11.40 10.31 3.28
CA ASP A 209 11.29 9.16 4.21
C ASP A 209 10.85 7.90 3.45
N ASP A 210 11.80 6.96 3.24
CA ASP A 210 11.61 5.70 2.50
C ASP A 210 10.64 4.72 3.18
N GLU A 211 10.23 4.94 4.44
CA GLU A 211 9.21 4.15 5.15
C GLU A 211 7.77 4.64 4.90
N LYS A 212 7.57 5.74 4.15
CA LYS A 212 6.27 6.30 3.80
C LYS A 212 5.98 6.16 2.30
N PRO A 213 4.70 6.02 1.90
CA PRO A 213 4.38 5.40 0.61
C PRO A 213 4.80 6.25 -0.61
N LEU A 214 5.21 5.51 -1.66
CA LEU A 214 5.67 5.98 -2.98
C LEU A 214 4.60 6.73 -3.79
N ASP A 215 3.34 6.70 -3.35
CA ASP A 215 2.19 7.40 -3.93
C ASP A 215 2.30 8.93 -3.78
N LEU A 216 3.23 9.42 -2.96
CA LEU A 216 3.46 10.85 -2.72
C LEU A 216 4.60 11.45 -3.57
N CYS A 217 5.24 10.66 -4.45
CA CYS A 217 6.17 11.20 -5.44
C CYS A 217 5.41 12.01 -6.51
N ASP A 218 5.33 13.33 -6.31
CA ASP A 218 4.70 14.24 -7.24
C ASP A 218 5.55 14.46 -8.51
N LEU A 219 5.21 13.74 -9.57
CA LEU A 219 5.77 13.93 -10.91
C LEU A 219 5.07 15.06 -11.69
N SER A 220 4.01 15.64 -11.14
CA SER A 220 3.27 16.71 -11.82
C SER A 220 4.14 17.97 -11.95
N GLN A 221 3.96 18.70 -13.06
CA GLN A 221 4.74 19.90 -13.41
C GLN A 221 6.25 19.67 -13.63
N LYS A 222 6.73 18.42 -13.58
CA LYS A 222 8.10 18.08 -13.97
C LYS A 222 8.18 17.89 -15.49
N ALA A 223 8.39 18.97 -16.22
CA ALA A 223 8.48 18.96 -17.69
C ALA A 223 9.47 17.90 -18.22
N ILE A 224 10.59 17.69 -17.50
CA ILE A 224 11.60 16.68 -17.85
C ILE A 224 11.07 15.24 -17.83
N VAL A 225 10.12 14.94 -16.93
CA VAL A 225 9.48 13.62 -16.82
C VAL A 225 8.45 13.47 -17.93
N GLY A 226 7.64 14.51 -18.19
CA GLY A 226 6.66 14.51 -19.27
C GLY A 226 7.28 14.27 -20.65
N GLU A 227 8.43 14.88 -20.94
CA GLU A 227 9.11 14.68 -22.22
C GLU A 227 9.64 13.25 -22.38
N LYS A 228 10.25 12.70 -21.33
CA LYS A 228 10.69 11.29 -21.30
C LYS A 228 9.52 10.33 -21.46
N LEU A 229 8.41 10.57 -20.76
CA LEU A 229 7.19 9.77 -20.87
C LEU A 229 6.60 9.83 -22.28
N ARG A 230 6.48 11.04 -22.86
CA ARG A 230 6.01 11.22 -24.25
C ARG A 230 6.87 10.44 -25.23
N GLN A 231 8.19 10.53 -25.09
CA GLN A 231 9.14 9.80 -25.91
C GLN A 231 8.92 8.29 -25.81
N VAL A 232 8.87 7.71 -24.60
CA VAL A 232 8.71 6.26 -24.47
C VAL A 232 7.32 5.76 -24.83
N MET A 233 6.27 6.53 -24.54
CA MET A 233 4.90 6.18 -24.92
C MET A 233 4.72 6.20 -26.44
N SER A 234 5.45 7.06 -27.17
CA SER A 234 5.43 7.09 -28.63
C SER A 234 6.02 5.82 -29.27
N LEU A 235 6.91 5.12 -28.56
CA LEU A 235 7.48 3.86 -29.01
C LEU A 235 6.49 2.70 -28.84
N GLY A 236 5.61 2.76 -27.84
CA GLY A 236 4.58 1.73 -27.60
C GLY A 236 5.18 0.31 -27.54
N SER A 237 4.54 -0.64 -28.23
CA SER A 237 5.00 -2.03 -28.33
C SER A 237 6.10 -2.26 -29.39
N SER A 238 6.56 -1.22 -30.09
CA SER A 238 7.58 -1.37 -31.14
C SER A 238 8.99 -1.64 -30.59
N LYS A 239 9.22 -1.38 -29.29
CA LYS A 239 10.51 -1.57 -28.62
C LYS A 239 10.40 -2.49 -27.41
N PRO A 240 11.42 -3.33 -27.14
CA PRO A 240 11.43 -4.18 -25.95
C PRO A 240 11.39 -3.35 -24.65
N PRO A 241 10.72 -3.83 -23.59
CA PRO A 241 10.63 -3.11 -22.31
C PRO A 241 11.99 -2.70 -21.72
N LYS A 242 13.03 -3.52 -21.90
CA LYS A 242 14.39 -3.22 -21.45
C LYS A 242 14.98 -1.96 -22.08
N GLU A 243 14.69 -1.73 -23.36
CA GLU A 243 15.12 -0.52 -24.09
C GLU A 243 14.34 0.70 -23.61
N ILE A 244 13.03 0.54 -23.37
CA ILE A 244 12.17 1.58 -22.78
C ILE A 244 12.68 2.02 -21.39
N ILE A 245 13.03 1.06 -20.53
CA ILE A 245 13.59 1.30 -19.19
C ILE A 245 14.90 2.09 -19.28
N LYS A 246 15.77 1.75 -20.24
CA LYS A 246 17.02 2.47 -20.49
C LYS A 246 16.80 3.92 -20.88
N ILE A 247 15.80 4.20 -21.72
CA ILE A 247 15.46 5.58 -22.14
C ILE A 247 14.93 6.39 -20.95
N LEU A 248 14.09 5.78 -20.10
CA LEU A 248 13.52 6.45 -18.92
C LEU A 248 14.59 6.75 -17.87
N PHE A 249 15.32 5.73 -17.44
CA PHE A 249 16.13 5.78 -16.22
C PHE A 249 17.65 5.82 -16.49
N GLY A 250 18.08 5.76 -17.74
CA GLY A 250 19.50 5.70 -18.12
C GLY A 250 20.18 4.38 -17.74
N LYS A 251 19.41 3.40 -17.25
CA LYS A 251 19.87 2.10 -16.77
C LYS A 251 19.10 1.00 -17.48
N ASN A 252 19.77 -0.13 -17.73
CA ASN A 252 19.13 -1.26 -18.41
C ASN A 252 18.19 -2.08 -17.50
N GLU A 253 18.13 -1.73 -16.22
CA GLU A 253 17.45 -2.50 -15.18
C GLU A 253 16.76 -1.55 -14.21
N ILE A 254 15.55 -1.93 -13.78
CA ILE A 254 14.82 -1.25 -12.72
C ILE A 254 15.38 -1.77 -11.40
N SER A 255 15.71 -0.87 -10.48
CA SER A 255 16.09 -1.26 -9.13
C SER A 255 14.90 -1.88 -8.41
N MET A 256 15.01 -3.14 -8.00
CA MET A 256 14.01 -3.81 -7.17
C MET A 256 14.05 -3.32 -5.71
N ASN A 257 15.00 -2.44 -5.35
CA ASN A 257 15.22 -2.02 -3.97
C ASN A 257 13.98 -1.40 -3.34
N GLY A 258 13.13 -0.71 -4.11
CA GLY A 258 11.86 -0.18 -3.57
C GLY A 258 10.88 -1.28 -3.14
N LEU A 259 10.79 -2.37 -3.93
CA LEU A 259 10.00 -3.55 -3.56
C LEU A 259 10.64 -4.31 -2.40
N LEU A 260 11.96 -4.46 -2.40
CA LEU A 260 12.70 -5.09 -1.29
C LEU A 260 12.58 -4.29 0.01
N ALA A 261 12.59 -2.95 -0.06
CA ALA A 261 12.36 -2.08 1.08
C ALA A 261 10.93 -2.23 1.61
N TYR A 262 9.93 -2.21 0.71
CA TYR A 262 8.53 -2.44 1.07
C TYR A 262 8.31 -3.77 1.79
N TYR A 263 8.93 -4.85 1.29
CA TYR A 263 8.82 -6.19 1.89
C TYR A 263 9.87 -6.48 2.97
N LYS A 264 10.75 -5.53 3.31
CA LYS A 264 11.85 -5.76 4.25
C LYS A 264 11.35 -6.31 5.60
N PRO A 265 10.30 -5.77 6.24
CA PRO A 265 9.82 -6.30 7.52
C PRO A 265 9.31 -7.75 7.42
N LEU A 266 8.74 -8.14 6.28
CA LEU A 266 8.30 -9.51 6.05
C LEU A 266 9.49 -10.44 5.79
N ASN A 267 10.46 -9.97 5.00
CA ASN A 267 11.69 -10.69 4.69
C ASN A 267 12.53 -10.96 5.96
N ASP A 268 12.69 -9.95 6.82
CA ASP A 268 13.39 -10.07 8.11
C ASP A 268 12.69 -11.10 9.01
N TRP A 269 11.36 -11.07 9.08
CA TRP A 269 10.58 -12.06 9.82
C TRP A 269 10.79 -13.48 9.28
N PHE A 270 10.81 -13.65 7.95
CA PHE A 270 11.08 -14.96 7.34
C PHE A 270 12.47 -15.48 7.69
N PHE A 271 13.49 -14.61 7.68
CA PHE A 271 14.84 -15.01 8.10
C PHE A 271 14.90 -15.45 9.57
N ASP A 272 14.24 -14.70 10.46
CA ASP A 272 14.17 -15.06 11.88
C ASP A 272 13.46 -16.40 12.08
N GLN A 273 12.34 -16.64 11.39
CA GLN A 273 11.62 -17.92 11.48
C GLN A 273 12.42 -19.08 10.90
N ASN A 274 13.09 -18.89 9.76
CA ASN A 274 13.92 -19.93 9.16
C ASN A 274 15.09 -20.30 10.07
N ARG A 275 15.71 -19.30 10.73
CA ARG A 275 16.77 -19.52 11.73
C ARG A 275 16.24 -20.25 12.97
N LEU A 276 15.07 -19.88 13.50
CA LEU A 276 14.47 -20.54 14.66
C LEU A 276 14.10 -21.99 14.40
N ASN A 277 13.65 -22.29 13.18
CA ASN A 277 13.20 -23.63 12.79
C ASN A 277 14.29 -24.45 12.09
N TYR A 278 15.53 -23.95 12.01
CA TYR A 278 16.66 -24.59 11.33
C TYR A 278 16.38 -24.96 9.86
N TYR A 279 15.58 -24.15 9.16
CA TYR A 279 15.37 -24.30 7.74
C TYR A 279 16.57 -23.73 6.98
N GLU A 280 17.27 -24.57 6.23
CA GLU A 280 18.26 -24.12 5.26
C GLU A 280 17.57 -23.42 4.09
N ILE A 281 17.88 -22.13 3.91
CA ILE A 281 17.35 -21.35 2.79
C ILE A 281 18.28 -21.53 1.60
N GLY A 282 17.83 -22.30 0.61
CA GLY A 282 18.54 -22.53 -0.64
C GLY A 282 18.13 -23.84 -1.27
N TRP A 283 18.47 -24.01 -2.54
CA TRP A 283 18.48 -25.34 -3.15
C TRP A 283 19.71 -26.06 -2.59
N GLN A 284 19.57 -27.27 -2.05
CA GLN A 284 20.72 -28.10 -1.72
C GLN A 284 21.57 -28.21 -2.98
N ARG A 285 22.82 -27.72 -2.94
CA ARG A 285 23.76 -28.00 -4.02
C ARG A 285 23.95 -29.51 -4.02
N SER A 286 23.53 -30.18 -5.09
CA SER A 286 24.01 -31.52 -5.34
C SER A 286 25.53 -31.47 -5.34
N GLU A 287 26.19 -32.36 -4.61
CA GLU A 287 27.66 -32.46 -4.50
C GLU A 287 28.35 -32.81 -5.85
N SER A 288 27.71 -32.59 -6.99
CA SER A 288 28.13 -33.09 -8.30
C SER A 288 28.42 -32.02 -9.34
N GLU A 289 28.59 -30.74 -8.99
CA GLU A 289 29.07 -29.74 -9.95
C GLU A 289 30.16 -28.85 -9.36
N ILE A 290 31.34 -29.45 -9.19
CA ILE A 290 32.59 -28.72 -9.36
C ILE A 290 32.79 -28.55 -10.87
N TYR A 291 32.42 -27.40 -11.41
CA TYR A 291 33.02 -26.94 -12.66
C TYR A 291 34.00 -25.82 -12.32
N VAL A 292 35.28 -26.20 -12.27
CA VAL A 292 36.40 -25.32 -12.52
C VAL A 292 36.40 -25.06 -14.03
N VAL A 293 36.00 -23.86 -14.46
CA VAL A 293 36.68 -22.97 -15.43
C VAL A 293 36.17 -21.55 -15.20
#